data_AF-R7UZE5-F1
#
_entry.id   AF-R7UZE5-F1
#
_cell.length_a   1.000
_cell.length_b   1.000
_cell.length_c   1.000
_cell.angle_alpha   90.00
_cell.angle_beta   90.00
_cell.angle_gamma   90.00
#
_symmetry.space_group_name_H-M   'P 1'
#
loop_
_entity.id
_entity.type
_entity.pdbx_description
1 polymer ?
#
loop_
_entity_poly.entity_id
_entity_poly.type
_entity_poly.pdbx_seq_one_letter_code
_entity_poly.pdbx_strand_id
1 'polypeptide(L)' 'PNNIHPIVLKEAASEITPILTDFFNQSIQAGTIPSQLKLAHINPKYKKKKCNKKSPANYRPISISCETCKVKNKN' A
#
# COMPACT_ATOMS: atom_id res chain seq x y z
N PRO A 1 0.16 -5.83 6.72
CA PRO A 1 -0.91 -6.24 5.77
C PRO A 1 -0.47 -7.27 4.71
N ASN A 2 0.83 -7.44 4.44
CA ASN A 2 1.32 -8.17 3.25
C ASN A 2 1.12 -9.70 3.28
N ASN A 3 0.73 -10.28 4.42
CA ASN A 3 0.47 -11.71 4.59
C ASN A 3 -1.01 -12.04 4.82
N ILE A 4 -1.91 -11.06 4.69
CA ILE A 4 -3.36 -11.29 4.80
C ILE A 4 -3.89 -11.58 3.40
N HIS A 5 -4.56 -12.71 3.25
CA HIS A 5 -5.17 -13.07 1.97
C HIS A 5 -6.24 -12.02 1.59
N PRO A 6 -6.30 -11.53 0.34
CA PRO A 6 -7.22 -10.47 -0.06
C PRO A 6 -8.70 -10.77 0.23
N ILE A 7 -9.09 -12.04 0.24
CA ILE A 7 -10.46 -12.47 0.59
C ILE A 7 -10.79 -12.14 2.04
N VAL A 8 -9.86 -12.41 2.96
CA VAL A 8 -10.04 -12.10 4.39
C VAL A 8 -10.21 -10.60 4.60
N LEU A 9 -9.45 -9.79 3.84
CA LEU A 9 -9.59 -8.34 3.89
C LEU A 9 -10.95 -7.86 3.35
N LYS A 10 -11.47 -8.54 2.32
CA LYS A 10 -12.79 -8.25 1.74
C LYS A 10 -13.93 -8.62 2.68
N GLU A 11 -13.81 -9.75 3.37
CA GLU A 11 -14.80 -10.21 4.36
C GLU A 11 -14.83 -9.31 5.59
N ALA A 12 -13.66 -8.93 6.11
CA ALA A 12 -13.55 -8.02 7.25
C ALA A 12 -13.73 -6.54 6.87
N ALA A 13 -13.98 -6.22 5.60
CA ALA A 13 -14.03 -4.84 5.12
C ALA A 13 -15.11 -4.02 5.85
N SER A 14 -16.31 -4.57 6.07
CA SER A 14 -17.40 -3.88 6.76
C SER A 14 -17.05 -3.50 8.19
N GLU A 15 -16.33 -4.38 8.90
CA GLU A 15 -15.94 -4.18 10.30
C GLU A 15 -14.78 -3.20 10.43
N ILE A 16 -13.82 -3.26 9.50
CA ILE A 16 -12.60 -2.43 9.54
C ILE A 16 -12.87 -1.03 8.96
N THR A 17 -13.84 -0.88 8.05
CA THR A 17 -14.19 0.41 7.43
C THR A 17 -14.42 1.53 8.42
N PRO A 18 -15.29 1.42 9.44
CA PRO A 18 -15.55 2.53 10.37
C PRO A 18 -14.30 2.96 11.15
N ILE A 19 -13.46 2.00 11.54
CA ILE A 19 -12.21 2.25 12.27
C ILE A 19 -11.23 3.05 11.38
N LEU A 20 -11.07 2.62 10.12
CA LEU A 20 -10.21 3.32 9.17
C LEU A 20 -10.76 4.70 8.83
N THR A 21 -12.06 4.84 8.64
CA THR A 21 -12.71 6.13 8.35
C THR A 21 -12.45 7.12 9.48
N ASP A 22 -12.65 6.72 10.73
CA ASP A 22 -12.41 7.59 11.87
C ASP A 22 -10.93 8.00 11.97
N PHE A 23 -10.03 7.03 11.81
CA PHE A 23 -8.58 7.28 11.81
C PHE A 23 -8.11 8.24 10.70
N PHE A 24 -8.65 8.11 9.48
CA PHE A 24 -8.33 9.02 8.39
C PHE A 24 -8.92 10.41 8.62
N ASN A 25 -10.15 10.50 9.14
CA ASN A 25 -10.76 11.78 9.49
C ASN A 25 -9.95 12.52 10.56
N GLN A 26 -9.49 11.81 11.60
CA GLN A 26 -8.59 12.38 12.62
C GLN A 26 -7.27 12.85 12.00
N SER A 27 -6.66 12.05 11.12
CA SER A 27 -5.41 12.41 10.43
C SER A 27 -5.59 13.65 9.53
N ILE A 28 -6.72 13.78 8.84
CA ILE A 28 -7.06 14.93 8.00
C ILE A 28 -7.25 16.17 8.87
N GLN A 29 -8.01 16.07 9.97
CA GLN A 29 -8.22 17.18 10.91
C GLN A 29 -6.90 17.64 11.55
N ALA A 30 -6.03 16.70 11.92
CA ALA A 30 -4.73 17.00 12.50
C ALA A 30 -3.68 17.43 11.45
N GLY A 31 -4.00 17.38 10.14
CA GLY A 31 -3.06 17.67 9.06
C GLY A 31 -1.82 16.77 9.04
N THR A 32 -1.86 15.64 9.74
CA THR A 32 -0.69 14.78 9.97
C THR A 32 -1.01 13.34 9.60
N ILE A 33 -0.17 12.76 8.73
CA ILE A 33 -0.23 11.34 8.40
C ILE A 33 0.81 10.61 9.27
N PRO A 34 0.44 9.54 9.98
CA PRO A 34 1.36 8.71 10.76
C PRO A 34 2.55 8.23 9.91
N SER A 35 3.75 8.25 10.47
CA SER A 35 4.99 7.83 9.78
C SER A 35 4.90 6.40 9.23
N GLN A 36 4.20 5.51 9.92
CA GLN A 36 3.93 4.14 9.46
C GLN A 36 3.10 4.07 8.18
N LEU A 37 2.19 5.03 7.93
CA LEU A 37 1.47 5.12 6.64
C LEU A 37 2.31 5.77 5.54
N LYS A 38 3.28 6.62 5.91
CA LYS A 38 4.24 7.21 4.97
C LYS A 38 5.27 6.19 4.48
N LEU A 39 5.53 5.13 5.27
CA LEU A 39 6.42 4.04 4.92
C LEU A 39 5.78 3.14 3.86
N ALA A 40 6.00 3.50 2.60
CA ALA A 40 5.74 2.64 1.46
C ALA A 40 6.62 1.37 1.54
N HIS A 41 5.99 0.19 1.60
CA HIS A 41 6.71 -1.07 1.43
C HIS A 41 7.12 -1.22 -0.04
N ILE A 42 8.36 -0.87 -0.36
CA ILE A 42 8.92 -1.04 -1.70
C ILE A 42 9.21 -2.53 -1.92
N ASN A 43 8.39 -3.17 -2.75
CA ASN A 43 8.60 -4.54 -3.19
C ASN A 43 9.20 -4.48 -4.60
N PRO A 44 10.53 -4.67 -4.75
CA PRO A 44 11.18 -4.63 -6.04
C PRO A 44 10.71 -5.81 -6.91
N LYS A 45 10.02 -5.51 -8.01
CA LYS A 45 9.57 -6.54 -8.97
C LYS A 45 10.60 -6.71 -10.06
N TYR A 46 11.04 -7.94 -10.26
CA TYR A 46 12.03 -8.30 -11.26
C TYR A 46 11.48 -8.15 -12.70
N LYS A 47 12.24 -7.49 -13.58
CA LYS A 47 11.89 -7.23 -14.98
C LYS A 47 12.28 -8.42 -15.88
N LYS A 48 11.48 -9.50 -15.88
CA LYS A 48 11.49 -10.67 -16.81
C LYS A 48 12.85 -11.41 -17.07
N LYS A 49 12.72 -12.65 -17.55
CA LYS A 49 13.69 -13.77 -17.48
C LYS A 49 15.04 -13.66 -18.24
N LYS A 50 15.32 -12.62 -19.05
CA LYS A 50 16.57 -12.51 -19.84
C LYS A 50 17.62 -11.53 -19.29
N CYS A 51 17.32 -10.84 -18.20
CA CYS A 51 18.25 -9.91 -17.56
C CYS A 51 19.09 -10.61 -16.47
N ASN A 52 20.20 -10.02 -16.05
CA ASN A 52 21.00 -10.54 -14.93
C ASN A 52 20.31 -10.18 -13.60
N LYS A 53 19.88 -11.19 -12.82
CA LYS A 53 19.26 -11.00 -11.50
C LYS A 53 20.16 -10.28 -10.48
N LYS A 54 21.48 -10.24 -10.70
CA LYS A 54 22.42 -9.54 -9.82
C LYS A 54 22.49 -8.03 -10.05
N SER A 55 21.93 -7.51 -11.15
CA SER A 55 21.95 -6.07 -11.43
C SER A 55 20.72 -5.37 -10.83
N PRO A 56 20.89 -4.39 -9.93
CA PRO A 56 19.80 -3.60 -9.34
C PRO A 56 18.93 -2.88 -10.38
N ALA A 57 19.50 -2.53 -11.55
CA ALA A 57 18.79 -1.89 -12.66
C ALA A 57 17.68 -2.76 -13.28
N ASN A 58 17.67 -4.07 -13.00
CA ASN A 58 16.68 -5.01 -13.51
C ASN A 58 15.47 -5.18 -12.59
N TYR A 59 15.40 -4.40 -11.52
CA TYR A 59 14.26 -4.34 -10.62
C TYR A 59 13.54 -3.01 -10.79
N ARG A 60 12.22 -3.06 -10.86
CA ARG A 60 11.39 -1.85 -10.71
C ARG A 60 10.91 -1.77 -9.26
N PRO A 61 11.13 -0.66 -8.54
CA PRO A 61 10.54 -0.47 -7.23
C PRO A 61 9.01 -0.39 -7.40
N ILE A 62 8.27 -1.30 -6.76
CA ILE A 62 6.81 -1.17 -6.64
C ILE A 62 6.53 -0.75 -5.21
N SER A 63 6.09 0.49 -5.02
CA SER A 63 5.49 0.90 -3.75
C SER A 63 4.17 0.17 -3.57
N ILE A 64 4.10 -0.77 -2.64
CA ILE A 64 2.82 -1.25 -2.13
C ILE A 64 2.40 -0.24 -1.05
N SER A 65 1.80 0.86 -1.48
CA SER A 65 1.09 1.74 -0.56
C SER A 65 -0.15 1.00 -0.05
N CYS A 66 -0.53 1.21 1.22
CA CYS A 66 -1.77 0.70 1.77
C CYS A 66 -2.92 0.95 0.78
N GLU A 67 -3.77 -0.04 0.51
CA GLU A 67 -4.84 0.12 -0.50
C GLU A 67 -5.79 1.26 -0.15
N THR A 68 -5.90 1.58 1.15
CA THR A 68 -6.66 2.71 1.70
C THR A 68 -6.09 4.09 1.31
N CYS A 69 -4.85 4.18 0.85
CA CYS A 69 -4.18 5.44 0.48
C CYS A 69 -4.11 5.67 -1.04
N LYS A 70 -4.74 4.81 -1.86
CA LYS A 70 -4.80 4.99 -3.32
C LYS A 70 -5.84 6.06 -3.69
N VAL A 71 -5.40 7.31 -3.88
CA VAL A 71 -6.19 8.32 -4.59
C VAL A 71 -6.15 7.98 -6.08
N LYS A 72 -7.29 7.57 -6.66
CA LYS A 72 -7.44 7.47 -8.11
C LYS A 72 -7.65 8.87 -8.68
N ASN A 73 -6.62 9.46 -9.28
CA ASN A 73 -6.85 10.53 -10.25
C ASN A 73 -7.48 9.91 -11.50
N LYS A 74 -8.75 10.27 -11.75
CA LYS A 74 -9.40 10.08 -13.05
C LYS A 74 -9.03 11.29 -13.91
N ASN A 75 -8.24 11.06 -14.96
CA ASN A 75 -8.21 11.91 -16.15
C ASN A 75 -9.01 11.21 -17.24
#